data_AF-A0A522UGX9-F1
#
_entry.id   AF-A0A522UGX9-F1
#
_cell.length_a   1.000
_cell.length_b   1.000
_cell.length_c   1.000
_cell.angle_alpha   90.00
_cell.angle_beta   90.00
_cell.angle_gamma   90.00
#
_symmetry.space_group_name_H-M   'P 1'
#
loop_
_entity.id
_entity.type
_entity.pdbx_description
1 polymer ?
#
loop_
_entity_poly.entity_id
_entity_poly.type
_entity_poly.pdbx_seq_one_letter_code
_entity_poly.pdbx_strand_id
1 'polypeptide(L)'
;MHTVFRMFFLLTVMALALTRLAHADAVRNGNELALNLTRWDKAKRTELAKARTGVLHTFRYLRIVDISPADPNTGGITLKTTEPSSTAIVIFTANTRLSLEIVKALTTNDAVAVNGRVVNISTNVPPRIRLDPAVVQFKDRNTPKLGREMLREVDRTAH
;
A
#
# COMPACT_ATOMS: atom_id res chain seq x y z
N MET A 1 18.96 32.07 -47.76
CA MET A 1 17.77 31.27 -47.35
C MET A 1 18.18 29.92 -46.74
N HIS A 2 19.00 29.89 -45.69
CA HIS A 2 19.49 28.62 -45.08
C HIS A 2 19.48 28.58 -43.54
N THR A 3 18.92 29.59 -42.88
CA THR A 3 18.93 29.68 -41.40
C THR A 3 17.58 29.41 -40.73
N VAL A 4 16.46 29.49 -41.47
CA VAL A 4 15.11 29.37 -40.88
C VAL A 4 14.65 27.91 -40.74
N PHE A 5 15.22 26.98 -41.53
CA PHE A 5 14.76 25.59 -41.57
C PHE A 5 15.33 24.70 -40.44
N ARG A 6 16.45 25.10 -39.81
CA ARG A 6 17.06 24.34 -38.70
C ARG A 6 16.43 24.62 -37.34
N MET A 7 15.72 25.75 -37.19
CA MET A 7 15.19 26.18 -35.89
C MET A 7 13.82 25.56 -35.56
N PHE A 8 13.08 25.08 -36.57
CA PHE A 8 11.80 24.40 -36.37
C PHE A 8 11.91 22.91 -36.02
N PHE A 9 13.06 22.27 -36.33
CA PHE A 9 13.26 20.85 -36.06
C PHE A 9 13.67 20.56 -34.61
N LEU A 10 14.22 21.55 -33.89
CA LEU A 10 14.58 21.41 -32.48
C LEU A 10 13.37 21.57 -31.53
N LEU A 11 12.33 22.29 -31.95
CA LEU A 11 11.14 22.53 -31.11
C LEU A 11 10.17 21.35 -31.08
N THR A 12 10.21 20.46 -32.09
CA THR A 12 9.35 19.26 -32.16
C THR A 12 9.90 18.08 -31.35
N VAL A 13 11.22 17.99 -31.15
CA VAL A 13 11.83 16.91 -30.37
C VAL A 13 11.71 17.15 -28.86
N MET A 14 11.64 18.41 -28.40
CA MET A 14 11.47 18.73 -26.98
C MET A 14 10.03 18.48 -26.46
N ALA A 15 9.03 18.52 -27.35
CA ALA A 15 7.63 18.27 -27.00
C ALA A 15 7.30 16.77 -26.83
N LEU A 16 8.06 15.86 -27.44
CA LEU A 16 7.88 14.40 -27.25
C LEU A 16 8.56 13.84 -25.99
N ALA A 17 9.45 14.60 -25.34
CA ALA A 17 10.17 14.13 -24.16
C ALA A 17 9.42 14.36 -22.83
N LEU A 18 8.33 15.13 -22.83
CA LEU A 18 7.58 15.52 -21.63
C LEU A 18 6.35 14.65 -21.34
N THR A 19 6.01 13.69 -22.20
CA THR A 19 4.96 12.70 -21.93
C THR A 19 5.50 11.49 -21.16
N ARG A 20 6.31 11.71 -20.11
CA ARG A 20 6.31 10.76 -19.00
C ARG A 20 5.06 11.05 -18.18
N LEU A 21 3.93 10.62 -18.74
CA LEU A 21 2.64 10.54 -18.06
C LEU A 21 2.91 9.95 -16.68
N ALA A 22 2.66 10.75 -15.64
CA ALA A 22 2.52 10.30 -14.27
C ALA A 22 1.38 9.29 -14.24
N HIS A 23 1.66 8.05 -14.62
CA HIS A 23 0.74 6.94 -14.42
C HIS A 23 0.69 6.75 -12.91
N ALA A 24 -0.46 7.05 -12.32
CA ALA A 24 -0.75 6.61 -10.97
C ALA A 24 -0.59 5.09 -10.95
N ASP A 25 0.32 4.59 -10.09
CA ASP A 25 0.54 3.16 -9.93
C ASP A 25 -0.80 2.46 -9.68
N ALA A 26 -1.07 1.38 -10.41
CA ALA A 26 -2.26 0.57 -10.19
C ALA A 26 -2.23 0.02 -8.76
N VAL A 27 -3.13 0.53 -7.92
CA VAL A 27 -3.25 0.09 -6.52
C VAL A 27 -3.91 -1.28 -6.49
N ARG A 28 -3.27 -2.25 -5.83
CA ARG A 28 -3.76 -3.64 -5.76
C ARG A 28 -4.35 -3.97 -4.38
N ASN A 29 -5.20 -5.00 -4.31
CA ASN A 29 -5.75 -5.48 -3.04
C ASN A 29 -4.66 -6.18 -2.20
N GLY A 30 -4.37 -5.61 -1.03
CA GLY A 30 -3.42 -6.14 -0.05
C GLY A 30 -3.97 -7.28 0.83
N ASN A 31 -5.27 -7.32 1.09
CA ASN A 31 -5.91 -8.42 1.81
C ASN A 31 -5.80 -9.74 1.00
N GLU A 32 -5.97 -9.70 -0.32
CA GLU A 32 -5.73 -10.87 -1.19
C GLU A 32 -4.26 -11.32 -1.18
N LEU A 33 -3.32 -10.36 -1.19
CA LEU A 33 -1.90 -10.67 -1.05
C LEU A 33 -1.63 -11.41 0.27
N ALA A 34 -2.14 -10.89 1.39
CA ALA A 34 -2.00 -11.49 2.71
C ALA A 34 -2.59 -12.91 2.78
N LEU A 35 -3.79 -13.10 2.20
CA LEU A 35 -4.47 -14.39 2.12
C LEU A 35 -3.70 -15.42 1.29
N ASN A 36 -3.18 -15.01 0.14
CA ASN A 36 -2.39 -15.91 -0.71
C ASN A 36 -1.06 -16.28 -0.04
N LEU A 37 -0.45 -15.37 0.72
CA LEU A 37 0.77 -15.64 1.48
C LEU A 37 0.58 -16.63 2.63
N THR A 38 -0.64 -16.92 3.09
CA THR A 38 -0.87 -17.96 4.10
C THR A 38 -1.39 -19.26 3.52
N ARG A 39 -2.07 -19.21 2.37
CA ARG A 39 -2.60 -20.42 1.71
C ARG A 39 -1.55 -21.19 0.91
N TRP A 40 -0.55 -20.50 0.35
CA TRP A 40 0.37 -21.11 -0.59
C TRP A 40 1.61 -21.74 0.06
N ASP A 41 2.21 -22.70 -0.64
CA ASP A 41 3.47 -23.32 -0.25
C ASP A 41 4.65 -22.33 -0.25
N LYS A 42 5.80 -22.73 0.31
CA LYS A 42 6.98 -21.87 0.45
C LYS A 42 7.51 -21.35 -0.90
N ALA A 43 7.48 -22.16 -1.95
CA ALA A 43 8.02 -21.78 -3.26
C ALA A 43 7.15 -20.68 -3.88
N LYS A 44 5.84 -20.90 -3.92
CA LYS A 44 4.85 -19.92 -4.40
C LYS A 44 4.83 -18.64 -3.58
N ARG A 45 5.01 -18.72 -2.26
CA ARG A 45 5.15 -17.53 -1.39
C ARG A 45 6.38 -16.71 -1.74
N THR A 46 7.49 -17.37 -2.05
CA THR A 46 8.75 -16.70 -2.45
C THR A 46 8.59 -16.00 -3.80
N GLU A 47 7.95 -16.65 -4.76
CA GLU A 47 7.63 -16.05 -6.07
C GLU A 47 6.69 -14.85 -5.93
N LEU A 48 5.60 -15.02 -5.17
CA LEU A 48 4.65 -13.94 -4.89
C LEU A 48 5.33 -12.76 -4.19
N ALA A 49 6.22 -13.04 -3.22
CA ALA A 49 6.97 -12.00 -2.53
C ALA A 49 7.85 -11.18 -3.49
N LYS A 50 8.55 -11.85 -4.41
CA LYS A 50 9.35 -11.17 -5.45
C LYS A 50 8.46 -10.33 -6.37
N ALA A 51 7.35 -10.88 -6.83
CA ALA A 51 6.45 -10.20 -7.76
C ALA A 51 5.70 -9.00 -7.17
N ARG A 52 5.58 -8.93 -5.84
CA ARG A 52 4.78 -7.90 -5.15
C ARG A 52 5.62 -6.88 -4.41
N THR A 53 6.91 -7.13 -4.23
CA THR A 53 7.85 -6.12 -3.72
C THR A 53 7.89 -4.93 -4.68
N GLY A 54 7.89 -3.72 -4.12
CA GLY A 54 7.82 -2.47 -4.86
C GLY A 54 6.41 -2.10 -5.35
N VAL A 55 5.38 -2.91 -5.13
CA VAL A 55 4.02 -2.64 -5.62
C VAL A 55 3.16 -1.99 -4.54
N LEU A 56 2.40 -0.95 -4.92
CA LEU A 56 1.45 -0.25 -4.05
C LEU A 56 0.19 -1.09 -3.84
N HIS A 57 -0.19 -1.29 -2.57
CA HIS A 57 -1.39 -2.03 -2.19
C HIS A 57 -2.27 -1.22 -1.24
N THR A 58 -3.58 -1.44 -1.31
CA THR A 58 -4.55 -1.03 -0.28
C THR A 58 -4.87 -2.22 0.61
N PHE A 59 -4.69 -2.05 1.92
CA PHE A 59 -5.14 -2.99 2.92
C PHE A 59 -6.28 -2.39 3.71
N ARG A 60 -7.29 -3.21 4.01
CA ARG A 60 -8.45 -2.83 4.81
C ARG A 60 -8.62 -3.76 5.99
N TYR A 61 -9.39 -3.30 6.98
CA TYR A 61 -9.73 -4.09 8.17
C TYR A 61 -8.48 -4.55 8.96
N LEU A 62 -7.35 -3.86 8.82
CA LEU A 62 -6.11 -4.23 9.51
C LEU A 62 -6.25 -3.94 11.00
N ARG A 63 -6.41 -5.00 11.81
CA ARG A 63 -6.56 -4.85 13.26
C ARG A 63 -5.21 -4.58 13.90
N ILE A 64 -5.12 -3.50 14.66
CA ILE A 64 -3.91 -3.08 15.37
C ILE A 64 -3.64 -4.03 16.54
N VAL A 65 -2.44 -4.61 16.55
CA VAL A 65 -1.98 -5.45 17.65
C VAL A 65 -0.91 -4.78 18.50
N ASP A 66 -0.18 -3.84 17.93
CA ASP A 66 0.81 -3.04 18.67
C ASP A 66 0.97 -1.66 18.01
N ILE A 67 1.16 -0.65 18.87
CA ILE A 67 1.50 0.72 18.48
C ILE A 67 2.81 1.05 19.17
N SER A 68 3.90 1.00 18.41
CA SER A 68 5.21 1.34 18.90
C SER A 68 5.44 2.86 18.83
N PRO A 69 6.01 3.47 19.88
CA PRO A 69 6.17 4.92 19.98
C PRO A 69 7.02 5.49 18.85
N ALA A 70 6.88 6.81 18.66
CA ALA A 70 7.50 7.52 17.56
C ALA A 70 9.02 7.29 17.51
N ASP A 71 9.53 6.88 16.35
CA ASP A 71 10.97 6.79 16.11
C ASP A 71 11.59 8.19 16.35
N PRO A 72 12.62 8.33 17.20
CA PRO A 72 13.18 9.64 17.56
C PRO A 72 13.72 10.45 16.38
N ASN A 73 14.13 9.79 15.30
CA ASN A 73 14.73 10.41 14.12
C ASN A 73 13.66 10.81 13.08
N THR A 74 12.57 10.05 12.98
CA THR A 74 11.53 10.29 11.96
C THR A 74 10.23 10.88 12.52
N GLY A 75 10.04 10.85 13.85
CA GLY A 75 8.78 11.19 14.50
C GLY A 75 7.62 10.25 14.14
N GLY A 76 7.89 9.16 13.41
CA GLY A 76 6.89 8.28 12.85
C GLY A 76 6.42 7.21 13.82
N ILE A 77 5.11 6.98 13.91
CA ILE A 77 4.51 5.96 14.77
C ILE A 77 4.45 4.65 13.99
N THR A 78 4.99 3.56 14.55
CA THR A 78 4.98 2.25 13.89
C THR A 78 3.80 1.42 14.37
N LEU A 79 3.02 0.91 13.43
CA LEU A 79 1.89 0.05 13.70
C LEU A 79 2.22 -1.37 13.24
N LYS A 80 1.95 -2.32 14.13
CA LYS A 80 1.87 -3.74 13.80
C LYS A 80 0.41 -4.13 13.79
N THR A 81 -0.03 -4.74 12.70
CA THR A 81 -1.43 -5.12 12.50
C THR A 81 -1.55 -6.57 12.07
N THR A 82 -2.71 -7.16 12.28
CA THR A 82 -3.09 -8.47 11.74
C THR A 82 -4.14 -8.29 10.66
N GLU A 83 -3.94 -8.93 9.52
CA GLU A 83 -4.97 -9.09 8.50
C GLU A 83 -5.99 -10.16 8.96
N PRO A 84 -7.30 -9.85 8.97
CA PRO A 84 -8.30 -10.67 9.67
C PRO A 84 -8.56 -12.03 9.01
N SER A 85 -8.37 -12.17 7.70
CA SER A 85 -8.70 -13.40 6.96
C SER A 85 -7.53 -14.38 6.84
N SER A 86 -6.32 -13.95 7.16
CA SER A 86 -5.09 -14.70 6.87
C SER A 86 -4.13 -14.80 8.06
N THR A 87 -4.35 -14.07 9.15
CA THR A 87 -3.40 -13.92 10.28
C THR A 87 -2.04 -13.31 9.90
N ALA A 88 -1.85 -12.90 8.64
CA ALA A 88 -0.64 -12.24 8.19
C ALA A 88 -0.43 -10.94 8.98
N ILE A 89 0.83 -10.65 9.30
CA ILE A 89 1.20 -9.42 10.00
C ILE A 89 1.55 -8.35 8.98
N VAL A 90 0.91 -7.18 9.06
CA VAL A 90 1.25 -6.02 8.23
C VAL A 90 1.84 -4.94 9.13
N ILE A 91 3.06 -4.49 8.81
CA ILE A 91 3.85 -3.55 9.59
C ILE A 91 4.15 -2.32 8.74
N PHE A 92 3.91 -1.14 9.29
CA PHE A 92 4.17 0.12 8.60
C PHE A 92 4.38 1.27 9.59
N THR A 93 5.07 2.32 9.13
CA THR A 93 5.32 3.52 9.92
C THR A 93 4.53 4.70 9.34
N ALA A 94 3.67 5.29 10.16
CA ALA A 94 2.95 6.51 9.83
C ALA A 94 3.85 7.72 10.12
N ASN A 95 4.23 8.46 9.07
CA ASN A 95 5.13 9.62 9.16
C ASN A 95 4.52 10.92 8.59
N THR A 96 3.47 10.83 7.78
CA THR A 96 2.79 12.03 7.27
C THR A 96 1.90 12.64 8.35
N ARG A 97 1.73 13.97 8.32
CA ARG A 97 0.87 14.69 9.26
C ARG A 97 -0.54 14.09 9.37
N LEU A 98 -1.19 13.84 8.23
CA LEU A 98 -2.53 13.25 8.18
C LEU A 98 -2.56 11.84 8.76
N SER A 99 -1.58 10.99 8.41
CA SER A 99 -1.47 9.65 9.00
C SER A 99 -1.28 9.72 10.51
N LEU A 100 -0.45 10.64 11.00
CA LEU A 100 -0.19 10.83 12.43
C LEU A 100 -1.42 11.34 13.19
N GLU A 101 -2.20 12.26 12.60
CA GLU A 101 -3.48 12.72 13.17
C GLU A 101 -4.46 11.57 13.35
N ILE A 102 -4.57 10.67 12.36
CA ILE A 102 -5.41 9.47 12.47
C ILE A 102 -4.86 8.52 13.53
N VAL A 103 -3.57 8.18 13.47
CA VAL A 103 -2.95 7.17 14.34
C VAL A 103 -2.99 7.56 15.81
N LYS A 104 -2.85 8.84 16.14
CA LYS A 104 -2.93 9.33 17.53
C LYS A 104 -4.30 9.08 18.18
N ALA A 105 -5.35 8.90 17.39
CA ALA A 105 -6.70 8.61 17.87
C ALA A 105 -7.00 7.10 17.96
N LEU A 106 -6.05 6.24 17.59
CA LEU A 106 -6.24 4.79 17.55
C LEU A 106 -5.71 4.11 18.81
N THR A 107 -6.35 3.00 19.16
CA THR A 107 -5.86 2.08 20.20
C THR A 107 -5.64 0.68 19.63
N THR A 108 -5.02 -0.20 20.41
CA THR A 108 -5.01 -1.63 20.08
C THR A 108 -6.44 -2.15 19.89
N ASN A 109 -6.60 -3.15 19.02
CA ASN A 109 -7.88 -3.70 18.54
C ASN A 109 -8.74 -2.79 17.65
N ASP A 110 -8.37 -1.53 17.42
CA ASP A 110 -8.95 -0.78 16.31
C ASP A 110 -8.50 -1.37 14.97
N ALA A 111 -9.30 -1.15 13.93
CA ALA A 111 -8.92 -1.46 12.55
C ALA A 111 -8.59 -0.21 11.75
N VAL A 112 -7.76 -0.36 10.72
CA VAL A 112 -7.34 0.74 9.83
C VAL A 112 -7.33 0.32 8.38
N ALA A 113 -7.53 1.32 7.51
CA ALA A 113 -7.28 1.22 6.08
C ALA A 113 -5.97 1.94 5.74
N VAL A 114 -5.11 1.29 4.98
CA VAL A 114 -3.75 1.76 4.68
C VAL A 114 -3.42 1.53 3.22
N ASN A 115 -2.86 2.55 2.57
CA ASN A 115 -2.16 2.40 1.31
C ASN A 115 -0.66 2.34 1.59
N GLY A 116 0.04 1.33 1.06
CA GLY A 116 1.48 1.25 1.26
C GLY A 116 2.18 0.44 0.19
N ARG A 117 3.42 0.84 -0.11
CA ARG A 117 4.29 0.11 -1.03
C ARG A 117 4.98 -1.01 -0.28
N VAL A 118 4.87 -2.24 -0.77
CA VAL A 118 5.51 -3.39 -0.13
C VAL A 118 7.02 -3.28 -0.31
N VAL A 119 7.78 -3.22 0.78
CA VAL A 119 9.26 -3.22 0.71
C VAL A 119 9.87 -4.57 1.01
N ASN A 120 9.19 -5.37 1.83
CA ASN A 120 9.65 -6.70 2.17
C ASN A 120 8.49 -7.60 2.57
N ILE A 121 8.59 -8.89 2.21
CA ILE A 121 7.71 -9.94 2.69
C ILE A 121 8.58 -11.05 3.31
N SER A 122 8.41 -11.29 4.61
CA SER A 122 8.95 -12.46 5.29
C SER A 122 7.98 -13.63 5.15
N THR A 123 8.44 -14.73 4.55
CA THR A 123 7.63 -15.93 4.32
C THR A 123 7.60 -16.89 5.53
N ASN A 124 8.02 -16.43 6.71
CA ASN A 124 7.84 -17.17 7.96
C ASN A 124 6.34 -17.33 8.27
N VAL A 125 5.99 -18.15 9.27
CA VAL A 125 4.59 -18.33 9.68
C VAL A 125 4.40 -17.67 11.06
N PRO A 126 3.45 -16.72 11.20
CA PRO A 126 2.69 -16.07 10.14
C PRO A 126 3.57 -15.18 9.24
N PRO A 127 3.21 -14.99 7.96
CA PRO A 127 3.99 -14.13 7.07
C PRO A 127 3.89 -12.68 7.52
N ARG A 128 4.94 -11.92 7.24
CA ARG A 128 5.04 -10.51 7.61
C ARG A 128 5.25 -9.66 6.38
N ILE A 129 4.43 -8.64 6.19
CA ILE A 129 4.48 -7.68 5.10
C ILE A 129 4.90 -6.33 5.69
N ARG A 130 5.99 -5.75 5.18
CA ARG A 130 6.43 -4.40 5.55
C ARG A 130 6.04 -3.42 4.44
N LEU A 131 5.40 -2.32 4.82
CA LEU A 131 5.02 -1.24 3.91
C LEU A 131 5.86 0.01 4.18
N ASP A 132 6.42 0.61 3.14
CA ASP A 132 7.15 1.88 3.18
C ASP A 132 7.30 2.48 1.76
N PRO A 133 6.85 3.72 1.49
CA PRO A 133 6.04 4.56 2.38
C PRO A 133 4.63 3.99 2.58
N ALA A 134 4.00 4.38 3.69
CA ALA A 134 2.62 4.01 4.02
C ALA A 134 1.80 5.22 4.47
N VAL A 135 0.56 5.30 3.97
CA VAL A 135 -0.41 6.33 4.28
C VAL A 135 -1.63 5.68 4.92
N VAL A 136 -1.92 6.09 6.16
CA VAL A 136 -3.14 5.68 6.86
C VAL A 136 -4.27 6.52 6.29
N GLN A 137 -5.30 5.87 5.75
CA GLN A 137 -6.41 6.58 5.11
C GLN A 137 -7.46 7.00 6.12
N PHE A 138 -7.90 6.07 6.97
CA PHE A 138 -8.92 6.28 8.00
C PHE A 138 -8.95 5.12 9.00
N LYS A 139 -9.57 5.34 10.16
CA LYS A 139 -10.02 4.29 11.08
C LYS A 139 -11.09 3.45 10.41
N ASP A 140 -10.84 2.15 10.28
CA ASP A 140 -11.73 1.19 9.62
C ASP A 140 -12.63 0.48 10.63
N ARG A 141 -13.56 -0.33 10.14
CA ARG A 141 -14.34 -1.29 10.93
C ARG A 141 -13.51 -2.54 11.19
N ASN A 142 -13.83 -3.28 12.23
CA ASN A 142 -13.14 -4.56 12.52
C ASN A 142 -13.58 -5.70 11.59
N THR A 143 -14.71 -5.56 10.91
CA THR A 143 -15.24 -6.53 9.95
C THR A 143 -15.91 -5.83 8.77
N PRO A 144 -15.90 -6.46 7.58
CA PRO A 144 -16.71 -5.99 6.46
C PRO A 144 -18.21 -6.07 6.80
N LYS A 145 -19.02 -5.21 6.17
CA LYS A 145 -20.48 -5.33 6.28
C LYS A 145 -20.93 -6.53 5.43
N LEU A 146 -21.64 -7.46 6.06
CA LEU A 146 -22.33 -8.55 5.36
C LEU A 146 -23.14 -7.97 4.19
N GLY A 147 -22.92 -8.50 2.98
CA GLY A 147 -23.61 -8.06 1.76
C GLY A 147 -23.07 -6.79 1.08
N ARG A 148 -21.99 -6.18 1.59
CA ARG A 148 -21.23 -5.10 0.91
C ARG A 148 -19.75 -5.43 0.80
N GLU A 149 -19.43 -6.71 0.73
CA GLU A 149 -18.06 -7.17 0.54
C GLU A 149 -17.62 -6.80 -0.89
N MET A 150 -16.74 -5.81 -0.98
CA MET A 150 -15.92 -5.46 -2.15
C MET A 150 -16.63 -5.22 -3.51
N LEU A 151 -17.82 -4.61 -3.54
CA LEU A 151 -18.45 -4.21 -4.81
C LEU A 151 -17.58 -3.26 -5.67
N ARG A 152 -16.78 -2.38 -5.04
CA ARG A 152 -15.83 -1.48 -5.74
C ARG A 152 -14.63 -2.19 -6.38
N GLU A 153 -14.31 -3.41 -5.94
CA GLU A 153 -13.17 -4.16 -6.49
C GLU A 153 -13.58 -5.02 -7.70
N VAL A 154 -14.87 -5.35 -7.78
CA VAL A 154 -15.49 -6.01 -8.92
C VAL A 154 -15.98 -4.99 -9.96
N ASP A 155 -16.46 -3.82 -9.51
CA ASP A 155 -16.97 -2.74 -10.36
C ASP A 155 -16.22 -1.43 -10.10
N ARG A 156 -15.45 -0.99 -11.12
CA ARG A 156 -14.68 0.27 -11.10
C ARG A 156 -15.54 1.54 -11.05
N THR A 157 -16.86 1.43 -11.21
CA THR A 157 -17.80 2.56 -11.28
C THR A 157 -18.66 2.74 -10.03
N ALA A 158 -18.57 1.84 -9.05
CA ALA A 158 -19.35 1.96 -7.82
C ALA A 158 -18.89 3.18 -7.00
N HIS A 159 -19.76 4.18 -6.82
CA HIS A 159 -19.51 5.38 -6.00
C HIS A 159 -19.94 5.21 -4.54
#